data_AF-A0A670YQB7-F1
#
_entry.id   AF-A0A670YQB7-F1
#
_cell.length_a   1.000
_cell.length_b   1.000
_cell.length_c   1.000
_cell.angle_alpha   90.00
_cell.angle_beta   90.00
_cell.angle_gamma   90.00
#
_symmetry.space_group_name_H-M   'P 1'
#
loop_
_entity.id
_entity.type
_entity.pdbx_description
1 polymer ?
#
loop_
_entity_poly.entity_id
_entity_poly.type
_entity_poly.pdbx_seq_one_letter_code
_entity_poly.pdbx_strand_id
1 'polypeptide(L)'
;MLEFMTTRIGLQECCINRNFTDWFSFNPVDIADSLKSLGDKYNAEIESHVQAVIAEESIRKKFGEVTESLSRNWISQTPGLEPERVFLAAAVKLFVKFMKKTGDKGQINILTETINGNPELRGYIERQGGWVS
;
A
#
# COMPACT_ATOMS: atom_id res chain seq x y z
N MET A 1 -9.82 -20.84 -16.68
CA MET A 1 -9.40 -19.42 -16.64
C MET A 1 -8.37 -19.17 -17.75
N LEU A 2 -8.67 -19.60 -18.99
CA LEU A 2 -7.73 -19.59 -20.13
C LEU A 2 -8.38 -19.04 -21.41
N GLU A 3 -9.56 -18.44 -21.30
CA GLU A 3 -10.33 -17.93 -22.46
C GLU A 3 -10.37 -16.39 -22.54
N PHE A 4 -9.70 -15.66 -21.63
CA PHE A 4 -9.84 -14.20 -21.56
C PHE A 4 -8.74 -13.39 -22.28
N MET A 5 -7.75 -14.04 -22.91
CA MET A 5 -6.64 -13.34 -23.57
C MET A 5 -6.58 -13.49 -25.09
N THR A 6 -7.70 -13.86 -25.72
CA THR A 6 -7.77 -13.98 -27.18
C THR A 6 -8.91 -13.16 -27.75
N THR A 7 -8.88 -11.82 -27.60
CA THR A 7 -9.62 -10.98 -28.55
C THR A 7 -9.06 -9.57 -28.64
N ARG A 8 -8.80 -9.15 -29.89
CA ARG A 8 -8.61 -7.77 -30.38
C ARG A 8 -7.23 -7.12 -30.18
N ILE A 9 -6.23 -7.67 -30.85
CA ILE A 9 -5.31 -6.81 -31.60
C ILE A 9 -5.76 -6.89 -33.05
N GLY A 10 -6.33 -5.80 -33.55
CA GLY A 10 -6.76 -5.68 -34.93
C GLY A 10 -5.56 -5.74 -35.86
N LEU A 11 -5.31 -6.91 -36.44
CA LEU A 11 -4.44 -7.04 -37.59
C LEU A 11 -5.28 -6.74 -38.83
N GLN A 12 -5.12 -5.51 -39.31
CA GLN A 12 -5.60 -5.01 -40.58
C GLN A 12 -5.03 -5.93 -41.69
N GLU A 13 -5.93 -6.51 -42.49
CA GLU A 13 -5.58 -7.29 -43.66
C GLU A 13 -4.81 -6.41 -44.66
N CYS A 14 -3.48 -6.52 -44.67
CA CYS A 14 -2.65 -5.99 -45.75
C CYS A 14 -1.88 -7.12 -46.42
N CYS A 15 -2.38 -7.45 -47.61
CA CYS A 15 -1.64 -7.91 -48.78
C CYS A 15 -0.88 -9.24 -48.68
N ILE A 16 -1.58 -10.31 -49.07
CA ILE A 16 -0.98 -11.58 -49.48
C ILE A 16 -0.24 -11.37 -50.82
N ASN A 17 1.10 -11.37 -50.82
CA ASN A 17 1.88 -11.86 -51.97
C ASN A 17 3.29 -12.35 -51.58
N ARG A 18 3.77 -13.32 -52.36
CA ARG A 18 4.66 -14.44 -52.02
C ARG A 18 6.14 -14.14 -51.76
N ASN A 19 6.77 -15.10 -51.06
CA ASN A 19 8.20 -15.39 -50.90
C ASN A 19 8.99 -14.52 -49.91
N PHE A 20 8.83 -14.81 -48.62
CA PHE A 20 9.83 -14.53 -47.60
C PHE A 20 10.10 -15.83 -46.82
N THR A 21 10.90 -16.72 -47.41
CA THR A 21 11.56 -17.75 -46.62
C THR A 21 12.55 -17.04 -45.70
N ASP A 22 12.39 -17.28 -44.40
CA ASP A 22 13.25 -16.81 -43.30
C ASP A 22 12.89 -15.44 -42.72
N TRP A 23 11.86 -15.38 -41.85
CA TRP A 23 11.80 -14.40 -40.74
C TRP A 23 10.63 -14.78 -39.79
N PHE A 24 10.96 -15.07 -38.53
CA PHE A 24 10.05 -15.28 -37.39
C PHE A 24 9.18 -16.54 -37.37
N SER A 25 9.76 -17.69 -36.97
CA SER A 25 8.97 -18.68 -36.24
C SER A 25 8.71 -18.14 -34.83
N PHE A 26 7.58 -17.48 -34.64
CA PHE A 26 7.09 -17.17 -33.29
C PHE A 26 6.88 -18.50 -32.54
N ASN A 27 7.77 -18.81 -31.59
CA ASN A 27 7.62 -19.97 -30.73
C ASN A 27 7.11 -19.50 -29.36
N PRO A 28 5.86 -19.82 -29.00
CA PRO A 28 5.30 -19.42 -27.71
C PRO A 28 6.06 -20.04 -26.52
N VAL A 29 6.74 -21.17 -26.72
CA VAL A 29 7.56 -21.81 -25.68
C VAL A 29 8.77 -20.95 -25.32
N ASP A 30 9.49 -20.44 -26.32
CA ASP A 30 10.68 -19.60 -26.10
C ASP A 30 10.31 -18.28 -25.39
N ILE A 31 9.12 -17.75 -25.67
CA ILE A 31 8.59 -16.56 -24.98
C ILE A 31 8.20 -16.90 -23.55
N ALA A 32 7.51 -18.02 -23.32
CA ALA A 32 7.16 -18.46 -21.97
C ALA A 32 8.42 -18.70 -21.12
N ASP A 33 9.45 -19.33 -21.68
CA ASP A 33 10.73 -19.55 -21.01
C ASP A 33 11.48 -18.23 -20.73
N SER A 34 11.42 -17.28 -21.66
CA SER A 34 11.99 -15.95 -21.46
C SER A 34 11.28 -15.18 -20.35
N LEU A 35 9.94 -15.21 -20.32
CA LEU A 35 9.14 -14.58 -19.27
C LEU A 35 9.39 -15.24 -17.90
N LYS A 36 9.50 -16.57 -17.88
CA LYS A 36 9.85 -17.32 -16.67
C LYS A 36 11.23 -16.92 -16.16
N SER A 37 12.24 -16.91 -17.02
CA SER A 37 13.60 -16.50 -16.66
C SER A 37 13.64 -15.05 -16.17
N LEU A 38 12.84 -14.15 -16.75
CA LEU A 38 12.71 -12.78 -16.29
C LEU A 38 12.06 -12.71 -14.89
N GLY A 39 11.00 -13.49 -14.66
CA GLY A 39 10.37 -13.63 -13.36
C GLY A 39 11.34 -14.15 -12.31
N ASP A 40 12.02 -15.26 -12.59
CA ASP A 40 13.00 -15.88 -11.69
C ASP A 40 14.16 -14.93 -11.36
N LYS A 41 14.62 -14.14 -12.35
CA LYS A 41 15.69 -13.16 -12.18
C LYS A 41 15.35 -12.06 -11.16
N TYR A 42 14.11 -11.57 -11.17
CA TYR A 42 13.68 -10.48 -10.27
C TYR A 42 12.87 -10.96 -9.07
N ASN A 43 12.56 -12.26 -8.96
CA ASN A 43 11.68 -12.80 -7.93
C ASN A 43 12.16 -12.43 -6.51
N ALA A 44 13.45 -12.59 -6.21
CA ALA A 44 13.98 -12.26 -4.89
C ALA A 44 13.85 -10.77 -4.54
N GLU A 45 14.04 -9.89 -5.52
CA GLU A 45 13.88 -8.44 -5.33
C GLU A 45 12.41 -8.09 -5.12
N ILE A 46 11.51 -8.60 -5.96
CA ILE A 46 10.07 -8.38 -5.84
C ILE A 46 9.56 -8.88 -4.48
N GLU A 47 9.91 -10.12 -4.10
CA GLU A 47 9.53 -10.70 -2.82
C GLU A 47 10.04 -9.86 -1.64
N SER A 48 11.28 -9.38 -1.69
CA SER A 48 11.80 -8.49 -0.64
C SER A 48 10.98 -7.20 -0.51
N HIS A 49 10.59 -6.58 -1.61
CA HIS A 49 9.74 -5.38 -1.59
C HIS A 49 8.34 -5.69 -1.07
N VAL A 50 7.74 -6.80 -1.51
CA VAL A 50 6.43 -7.26 -1.02
C VAL A 50 6.47 -7.50 0.49
N GLN A 51 7.49 -8.19 0.99
CA GLN A 51 7.65 -8.43 2.44
C GLN A 51 7.85 -7.13 3.22
N ALA A 52 8.60 -6.16 2.68
CA ALA A 52 8.75 -4.85 3.30
C ALA A 52 7.41 -4.11 3.41
N VAL A 53 6.61 -4.09 2.34
CA VAL A 53 5.27 -3.48 2.34
C VAL A 53 4.33 -4.17 3.34
N ILE A 54 4.34 -5.51 3.39
CA ILE A 54 3.53 -6.27 4.37
C ILE A 54 3.97 -5.94 5.80
N ALA A 55 5.27 -5.85 6.06
CA ALA A 55 5.81 -5.51 7.36
C ALA A 55 5.37 -4.09 7.78
N GLU A 56 5.50 -3.09 6.90
CA GLU A 56 5.04 -1.72 7.15
C GLU A 56 3.54 -1.66 7.44
N GLU A 57 2.72 -2.34 6.63
CA GLU A 57 1.28 -2.41 6.85
C GLU A 57 0.93 -3.07 8.19
N SER A 58 1.65 -4.11 8.60
CA SER A 58 1.44 -4.78 9.89
C SER A 58 1.75 -3.85 11.07
N ILE A 59 2.82 -3.04 10.97
CA ILE A 59 3.18 -2.05 11.98
C ILE A 59 2.09 -0.97 12.06
N ARG A 60 1.62 -0.49 10.90
CA ARG A 60 0.55 0.51 10.82
C ARG A 60 -0.75 0.03 11.47
N LYS A 61 -1.21 -1.18 11.14
CA LYS A 61 -2.42 -1.77 11.75
C LYS A 61 -2.31 -1.83 13.27
N LYS A 62 -1.18 -2.36 13.76
CA LYS A 62 -0.92 -2.47 15.19
C LYS A 62 -0.84 -1.11 15.88
N PHE A 63 -0.25 -0.12 15.22
CA PHE A 63 -0.20 1.26 15.73
C PHE A 63 -1.61 1.84 15.90
N GLY A 64 -2.49 1.66 14.91
CA GLY A 64 -3.90 2.08 14.99
C GLY A 64 -4.65 1.41 16.14
N GLU A 65 -4.55 0.08 16.27
CA GLU A 65 -5.19 -0.69 17.34
C GLU A 65 -4.75 -0.25 18.75
N VAL A 66 -3.44 -0.05 18.94
CA VAL A 66 -2.88 0.41 20.22
C VAL A 66 -3.32 1.84 20.52
N THR A 67 -3.39 2.70 19.50
CA THR A 67 -3.89 4.08 19.65
C THR A 67 -5.36 4.10 20.08
N GLU A 68 -6.21 3.29 19.45
CA GLU A 68 -7.63 3.19 19.79
C GLU A 68 -7.83 2.64 21.21
N SER A 69 -7.08 1.61 21.57
CA SER A 69 -7.09 1.05 22.93
C SER A 69 -6.67 2.08 23.98
N LEU A 70 -5.58 2.80 23.72
CA LEU A 70 -5.09 3.87 24.60
C LEU A 70 -6.10 5.00 24.74
N SER A 71 -6.71 5.43 23.61
CA SER A 71 -7.74 6.47 23.60
C SER A 71 -8.95 6.08 24.44
N ARG A 72 -9.49 4.88 24.23
CA ARG A 72 -10.62 4.35 25.01
C ARG A 72 -10.32 4.30 26.51
N ASN A 73 -9.12 3.86 26.87
CA ASN A 73 -8.69 3.80 28.26
C ASN A 73 -8.53 5.20 28.89
N TRP A 74 -8.15 6.22 28.12
CA TRP A 74 -8.10 7.60 28.63
C TRP A 74 -9.49 8.23 28.76
N ILE A 75 -10.38 7.99 27.81
CA ILE A 75 -11.77 8.46 27.87
C ILE A 75 -12.47 7.89 29.11
N SER A 76 -12.28 6.60 29.41
CA SER A 76 -12.90 5.98 30.58
C SER A 76 -12.42 6.58 31.91
N GLN A 77 -11.19 7.09 31.95
CA GLN A 77 -10.61 7.74 33.13
C GLN A 77 -10.93 9.23 33.21
N THR A 78 -11.24 9.87 32.08
CA THR A 78 -11.49 11.32 32.01
C THR A 78 -12.79 11.61 31.26
N PRO A 79 -13.94 11.51 31.92
CA PRO A 79 -15.25 11.78 31.31
C PRO A 79 -15.33 13.24 30.81
N GLY A 80 -15.95 13.43 29.66
CA GLY A 80 -16.20 14.77 29.09
C GLY A 80 -15.13 15.27 28.10
N LEU A 81 -14.08 14.49 27.82
CA LEU A 81 -13.16 14.79 26.72
C LEU A 81 -13.76 14.38 25.37
N GLU A 82 -13.55 15.22 24.34
CA GLU A 82 -13.90 14.89 22.96
C GLU A 82 -13.09 13.66 22.49
N PRO A 83 -13.74 12.58 22.02
CA PRO A 83 -13.06 11.36 21.59
C PRO A 83 -11.96 11.60 20.55
N GLU A 84 -12.18 12.53 19.62
CA GLU A 84 -11.24 12.85 18.54
C GLU A 84 -9.97 13.50 19.08
N ARG A 85 -10.08 14.42 20.04
CA ARG A 85 -8.92 15.05 20.70
C ARG A 85 -8.10 14.01 21.48
N VAL A 86 -8.78 13.10 22.19
CA VAL A 86 -8.11 12.06 22.96
C VAL A 86 -7.38 11.09 22.04
N PHE A 87 -8.00 10.70 20.93
CA PHE A 87 -7.37 9.86 19.93
C PHE A 87 -6.12 10.54 19.33
N LEU A 88 -6.23 11.80 18.89
CA LEU A 88 -5.10 12.54 18.34
C LEU A 88 -3.95 12.65 19.34
N ALA A 89 -4.26 12.95 20.61
CA ALA A 89 -3.26 12.97 21.67
C ALA A 89 -2.61 11.60 21.90
N ALA A 90 -3.39 10.51 21.84
CA ALA A 90 -2.91 9.14 21.99
C ALA A 90 -1.98 8.76 20.85
N ALA A 91 -2.36 9.07 19.61
CA ALA A 91 -1.60 8.82 18.40
C ALA A 91 -0.22 9.52 18.48
N VAL A 92 -0.21 10.81 18.80
CA VAL A 92 1.04 11.59 18.92
C VAL A 92 1.92 11.05 20.06
N LYS A 93 1.34 10.73 21.23
CA LYS A 93 2.12 10.22 22.36
C LYS A 93 2.73 8.84 22.08
N LEU A 94 1.96 7.96 21.43
CA LEU A 94 2.45 6.65 21.00
C LEU A 94 3.54 6.81 19.95
N PHE A 95 3.34 7.69 18.95
CA PHE A 95 4.31 7.95 17.89
C PHE A 95 5.64 8.48 18.44
N VAL A 96 5.62 9.46 19.35
CA VAL A 96 6.84 9.98 19.99
C VAL A 96 7.59 8.87 20.75
N LYS A 97 6.88 7.97 21.43
CA LYS A 97 7.50 6.84 22.13
C LYS A 97 8.07 5.81 21.17
N PHE A 98 7.34 5.52 20.10
CA PHE A 98 7.74 4.63 19.03
C PHE A 98 9.03 5.12 18.35
N MET A 99 9.05 6.39 17.95
CA MET A 99 10.19 7.11 17.37
C MET A 99 11.44 7.07 18.25
N LYS A 100 11.28 7.26 19.57
CA LYS A 100 12.40 7.18 20.52
C LYS A 100 12.99 5.77 20.63
N LYS A 101 12.19 4.73 20.36
CA LYS A 101 12.61 3.34 20.45
C LYS A 101 13.28 2.86 19.17
N THR A 102 12.75 3.26 18.00
CA THR A 102 13.24 2.80 16.69
C THR A 102 14.31 3.71 16.11
N GLY A 103 14.32 5.00 16.46
CA GLY A 103 15.18 6.01 15.84
C GLY A 103 14.81 6.36 14.40
N ASP A 104 13.78 5.73 13.84
CA ASP A 104 13.46 5.78 12.42
C ASP A 104 12.44 6.88 12.10
N LYS A 105 12.94 8.02 11.60
CA LYS A 105 12.12 9.18 11.19
C LYS A 105 11.33 8.95 9.91
N GLY A 106 11.59 7.86 9.18
CA GLY A 106 10.84 7.48 7.98
C GLY A 106 9.40 7.07 8.28
N GLN A 107 9.08 6.76 9.53
CA GLN A 107 7.77 6.20 9.90
C GLN A 107 6.68 7.26 10.17
N ILE A 108 6.91 8.53 9.80
CA ILE A 108 5.90 9.60 9.88
C ILE A 108 4.61 9.20 9.15
N ASN A 109 4.73 8.46 8.05
CA ASN A 109 3.59 7.96 7.28
C ASN A 109 2.63 7.14 8.13
N ILE A 110 3.13 6.39 9.13
CA ILE A 110 2.29 5.59 10.03
C ILE A 110 1.33 6.48 10.82
N LEU A 111 1.81 7.61 11.33
CA LEU A 111 0.98 8.55 12.07
C LEU A 111 -0.06 9.20 11.15
N THR A 112 0.38 9.74 10.01
CA THR A 112 -0.51 10.46 9.09
C THR A 112 -1.55 9.54 8.46
N GLU A 113 -1.17 8.32 8.07
CA GLU A 113 -2.10 7.33 7.50
C GLU A 113 -3.08 6.80 8.55
N THR A 114 -2.66 6.62 9.80
CA THR A 114 -3.57 6.22 10.89
C THR A 114 -4.64 7.29 11.13
N ILE A 115 -4.26 8.58 11.11
CA ILE A 115 -5.21 9.67 11.30
C ILE A 115 -6.12 9.81 10.07
N ASN A 116 -5.54 9.86 8.87
CA ASN A 116 -6.29 10.05 7.62
C ASN A 116 -7.17 8.86 7.25
N GLY A 117 -6.81 7.65 7.70
CA GLY A 117 -7.59 6.43 7.55
C GLY A 117 -8.84 6.40 8.45
N ASN A 118 -8.95 7.29 9.44
CA ASN A 118 -10.13 7.41 10.27
C ASN A 118 -11.06 8.53 9.73
N PRO A 119 -12.23 8.19 9.16
CA PRO A 119 -13.13 9.18 8.56
C PRO A 119 -13.74 10.16 9.59
N GLU A 120 -13.93 9.73 10.85
CA GLU A 120 -14.46 10.59 11.91
C GLU A 120 -13.45 11.68 12.27
N LEU A 121 -12.17 11.30 12.43
CA LEU A 121 -11.09 12.26 12.69
C LEU A 121 -10.89 13.22 11.53
N ARG A 122 -10.97 12.72 10.29
CA ARG A 122 -10.87 13.58 9.11
C ARG A 122 -11.98 14.64 9.11
N GLY A 123 -13.23 14.22 9.33
CA GLY A 123 -14.35 15.14 9.44
C GLY A 123 -14.21 16.11 10.62
N TYR A 124 -13.64 15.66 11.75
CA TYR A 124 -13.34 16.53 12.88
C TYR A 124 -12.33 17.63 12.51
N ILE A 125 -11.19 17.25 11.92
CA ILE A 125 -10.13 18.18 11.49
C ILE A 125 -10.67 19.20 10.48
N GLU A 126 -11.47 18.76 9.51
CA GLU A 126 -12.12 19.64 8.54
C GLU A 126 -13.04 20.66 9.24
N ARG A 127 -13.84 20.23 10.22
CA ARG A 127 -14.68 21.14 11.03
C ARG A 127 -13.87 22.13 11.87
N GLN A 128 -12.64 21.79 12.25
CA GLN A 128 -11.73 22.68 12.97
C GLN A 128 -10.96 23.66 12.04
N GLY A 129 -11.21 23.65 10.72
CA GLY A 129 -10.52 24.51 9.77
C GLY A 129 -9.21 23.93 9.22
N GLY A 130 -8.97 22.63 9.40
CA GLY A 130 -7.76 21.94 8.95
C GLY A 130 -6.65 21.91 9.99
N TRP A 131 -5.40 21.75 9.54
CA TRP A 131 -4.22 21.59 10.41
C TRP A 131 -3.51 22.90 10.80
N VAL A 132 -3.84 24.02 10.14
CA VAL A 132 -3.12 25.32 10.23
C VAL A 132 -4.01 26.42 10.82
N SER A 133 -5.21 26.08 11.33
CA SER A 133 -6.16 27.06 11.82
C SER A 133 -5.71 27.79 13.08
#